data_AF-J9G6P2-F1
#
_entry.id   AF-J9G6P2-F1
#
_cell.length_a   1.000
_cell.length_b   1.000
_cell.length_c   1.000
_cell.angle_alpha   90.00
_cell.angle_beta   90.00
_cell.angle_gamma   90.00
#
_symmetry.space_group_name_H-M   'P 1'
#
loop_
_entity.id
_entity.type
_entity.pdbx_description
1 polymer ?
#
loop_
_entity_poly.entity_id
_entity_poly.type
_entity_poly.pdbx_seq_one_letter_code
_entity_poly.pdbx_strand_id
1 'polypeptide(L)'
;AQLLDSTKPAYDVLLDQFEEGLTMEKCDVFFNQLKEVITPLVHRIVTDGKAPRADFLNSRWPIDLQRELSSQIMELMHIDRERCILGESEHPFTSGFSKWDVRITTHFHEDDMASNLYSVVHEGGHSLYELHLADRLEGTCLADGASMSIHESQSRLFENYIGRSLPFVKCIWPLLTALFPEQLKGVTAEQFYKTVNTCQPSLIRTESDEVTYCLHIMVRYEIEK
;
A
#
# COMPACT_ATOMS: atom_id res chain seq x y z
N ALA A 1 27.59 0.20 -7.90
CA ALA A 1 28.30 -0.09 -6.64
C ALA A 1 29.78 0.29 -6.70
N GLN A 2 30.67 -0.49 -7.36
CA GLN A 2 32.12 -0.22 -7.33
C GLN A 2 32.54 1.18 -7.82
N LEU A 3 31.84 1.74 -8.80
CA LEU A 3 32.08 3.10 -9.28
C LEU A 3 31.59 4.21 -8.33
N LEU A 4 30.64 3.89 -7.44
CA LEU A 4 30.08 4.85 -6.47
C LEU A 4 30.91 4.87 -5.19
N ASP A 5 31.20 3.69 -4.63
CA ASP A 5 32.10 3.53 -3.48
C ASP A 5 32.69 2.12 -3.50
N SER A 6 34.00 2.02 -3.74
CA SER A 6 34.73 0.75 -3.79
C SER A 6 35.15 0.23 -2.40
N THR A 7 34.93 1.01 -1.34
CA THR A 7 35.36 0.67 0.03
C THR A 7 34.29 -0.06 0.83
N LYS A 8 33.03 0.00 0.36
CA LYS A 8 31.88 -0.67 0.97
C LYS A 8 31.51 -1.96 0.22
N PRO A 9 30.81 -2.90 0.90
CA PRO A 9 30.15 -4.01 0.23
C PRO A 9 29.21 -3.52 -0.88
N ALA A 10 29.11 -4.26 -1.98
CA ALA A 10 28.37 -3.81 -3.15
C ALA A 10 26.89 -3.51 -2.84
N TYR A 11 26.25 -4.34 -2.02
CA TYR A 11 24.83 -4.20 -1.69
C TYR A 11 24.57 -3.03 -0.72
N ASP A 12 25.46 -2.73 0.22
CA ASP A 12 25.37 -1.52 1.06
C ASP A 12 25.34 -0.25 0.20
N VAL A 13 26.14 -0.21 -0.88
CA VAL A 13 26.14 0.92 -1.83
C VAL A 13 24.83 0.99 -2.64
N LEU A 14 24.13 -0.13 -2.84
CA LEU A 14 22.83 -0.13 -3.50
C LEU A 14 21.71 0.31 -2.53
N LEU A 15 21.74 -0.15 -1.27
CA LEU A 15 20.80 0.27 -0.24
C LEU A 15 20.87 1.78 0.03
N ASP A 16 22.09 2.33 0.14
CA ASP A 16 22.36 3.74 0.40
C ASP A 16 21.81 4.69 -0.69
N GLN A 17 21.57 4.19 -1.91
CA GLN A 17 20.95 4.98 -2.98
C GLN A 17 19.45 5.20 -2.78
N PHE A 18 18.78 4.39 -1.96
CA PHE A 18 17.34 4.51 -1.68
C PHE A 18 17.07 5.01 -0.26
N GLU A 19 17.94 4.66 0.69
CA GLU A 19 17.86 5.06 2.08
C GLU A 19 19.26 5.37 2.63
N GLU A 20 19.56 6.66 2.80
CA GLU A 20 20.87 7.12 3.24
C GLU A 20 21.29 6.47 4.57
N GLY A 21 22.47 5.84 4.57
CA GLY A 21 23.04 5.19 5.72
C GLY A 21 22.43 3.84 6.08
N LEU A 22 21.52 3.29 5.26
CA LEU A 22 21.05 1.90 5.41
C LEU A 22 22.17 0.92 5.02
N THR A 23 22.33 -0.13 5.82
CA THR A 23 23.35 -1.16 5.61
C THR A 23 22.77 -2.55 5.85
N MET A 24 23.39 -3.57 5.28
CA MET A 24 23.06 -4.97 5.54
C MET A 24 23.08 -5.29 7.04
N GLU A 25 24.03 -4.75 7.81
CA GLU A 25 24.07 -4.97 9.26
C GLU A 25 22.79 -4.47 9.96
N LYS A 26 22.31 -3.26 9.61
CA LYS A 26 21.06 -2.71 10.15
C LYS A 26 19.85 -3.53 9.70
N CYS A 27 19.81 -3.92 8.42
CA CYS A 27 18.76 -4.76 7.86
C CYS A 27 18.72 -6.14 8.54
N ASP A 28 19.87 -6.79 8.75
CA ASP A 28 19.98 -8.09 9.40
C ASP A 28 19.47 -8.02 10.85
N VAL A 29 19.83 -6.98 11.61
CA VAL A 29 19.29 -6.77 12.97
C VAL A 29 17.77 -6.62 12.94
N PHE A 30 17.24 -5.78 12.05
CA PHE A 30 15.81 -5.53 11.93
C PHE A 30 15.03 -6.79 11.51
N PHE A 31 15.49 -7.50 10.47
CA PHE A 31 14.80 -8.68 9.97
C PHE A 31 14.89 -9.87 10.93
N ASN A 32 15.98 -10.00 11.69
CA ASN A 32 16.07 -11.01 12.75
C ASN A 32 15.01 -10.77 13.84
N GLN A 33 14.84 -9.52 14.28
CA GLN A 33 13.78 -9.16 15.25
C GLN A 33 12.38 -9.41 14.67
N LEU A 34 12.13 -9.02 13.42
CA LEU A 34 10.87 -9.31 12.74
C LEU A 34 10.61 -10.82 12.67
N LYS A 35 11.60 -11.61 12.29
CA LYS A 35 11.45 -13.07 12.19
C LYS A 35 11.11 -13.71 13.53
N GLU A 36 11.74 -13.27 14.62
CA GLU A 36 11.50 -13.75 15.98
C GLU A 36 10.07 -13.44 16.47
N VAL A 37 9.49 -12.31 16.06
CA VAL A 37 8.17 -11.86 16.54
C VAL A 37 7.03 -12.26 15.59
N ILE A 38 7.19 -11.98 14.30
CA ILE A 38 6.15 -12.13 13.29
C ILE A 38 5.94 -13.60 12.93
N THR A 39 6.99 -14.42 12.79
CA THR A 39 6.83 -15.83 12.42
C THR A 39 5.97 -16.60 13.42
N PRO A 40 6.22 -16.51 14.75
CA PRO A 40 5.35 -17.16 15.73
C PRO A 40 3.94 -16.55 15.80
N LEU A 41 3.80 -15.25 15.53
CA LEU A 41 2.50 -14.59 15.48
C LEU A 41 1.66 -15.13 14.31
N VAL A 42 2.21 -15.16 13.11
CA VAL A 42 1.55 -15.72 11.92
C VAL A 42 1.17 -17.17 12.17
N HIS A 43 2.07 -17.98 12.74
CA HIS A 43 1.75 -19.37 13.08
C HIS A 43 0.54 -19.45 14.02
N ARG A 44 0.50 -18.67 15.11
CA ARG A 44 -0.66 -18.65 16.03
C ARG A 44 -1.95 -18.18 15.35
N ILE A 45 -1.88 -17.19 14.47
CA ILE A 45 -3.06 -16.71 13.73
C ILE A 45 -3.60 -17.82 12.82
N VAL A 46 -2.72 -18.53 12.11
CA VAL A 46 -3.13 -19.61 11.20
C VAL A 46 -3.64 -20.84 11.96
N THR A 47 -3.01 -21.22 13.08
CA THR A 47 -3.41 -22.44 13.82
C THR A 47 -4.59 -22.25 14.76
N ASP A 48 -4.62 -21.12 15.46
CA ASP A 48 -5.55 -20.89 16.57
C ASP A 48 -6.62 -19.84 16.22
N GLY A 49 -6.37 -19.05 15.17
CA GLY A 49 -7.27 -18.00 14.72
C GLY A 49 -8.52 -18.51 14.03
N LYS A 50 -9.54 -17.66 14.00
CA LYS A 50 -10.78 -17.90 13.26
C LYS A 50 -10.83 -16.98 12.06
N ALA A 51 -10.75 -17.56 10.87
CA ALA A 51 -10.91 -16.81 9.63
C ALA A 51 -12.25 -16.06 9.63
N PRO A 52 -12.27 -14.77 9.26
CA PRO A 52 -13.50 -14.03 9.08
C PRO A 52 -14.30 -14.60 7.90
N ARG A 53 -15.60 -14.29 7.88
CA ARG A 53 -16.45 -14.57 6.73
C ARG A 53 -15.95 -13.78 5.52
N ALA A 54 -15.69 -14.44 4.40
CA ALA A 54 -15.13 -13.80 3.20
C ALA A 54 -15.86 -14.15 1.89
N ASP A 55 -16.95 -14.92 1.94
CA ASP A 55 -17.68 -15.40 0.76
C ASP A 55 -18.18 -14.26 -0.15
N PHE A 56 -18.49 -13.09 0.41
CA PHE A 56 -18.95 -11.94 -0.35
C PHE A 56 -17.86 -11.35 -1.26
N LEU A 57 -16.57 -11.56 -0.96
CA LEU A 57 -15.47 -11.11 -1.82
C LEU A 57 -15.40 -11.89 -3.14
N ASN A 58 -15.85 -13.15 -3.16
CA ASN A 58 -15.90 -13.99 -4.36
C ASN A 58 -17.03 -13.59 -5.35
N SER A 59 -17.64 -12.43 -5.14
CA SER A 59 -18.65 -11.88 -6.05
C SER A 59 -17.97 -11.25 -7.27
N ARG A 60 -18.74 -11.03 -8.34
CA ARG A 60 -18.30 -10.17 -9.43
C ARG A 60 -18.51 -8.70 -9.06
N TRP A 61 -17.46 -7.91 -9.16
CA TRP A 61 -17.39 -6.48 -8.87
C TRP A 61 -17.27 -5.69 -10.18
N PRO A 62 -18.35 -5.07 -10.69
CA PRO A 62 -18.32 -4.39 -11.98
C PRO A 62 -17.26 -3.29 -12.03
N ILE A 63 -16.38 -3.33 -13.04
CA ILE A 63 -15.24 -2.40 -13.16
C ILE A 63 -15.71 -0.94 -13.18
N ASP A 64 -16.82 -0.61 -13.85
CA ASP A 64 -17.32 0.76 -13.91
C ASP A 64 -17.71 1.31 -12.52
N LEU A 65 -18.20 0.45 -11.62
CA LEU A 65 -18.49 0.82 -10.24
C LEU A 65 -17.22 0.88 -9.38
N GLN A 66 -16.19 0.11 -9.72
CA GLN A 66 -14.87 0.26 -9.11
C GLN A 66 -14.20 1.58 -9.52
N ARG A 67 -14.36 2.03 -10.77
CA ARG A 67 -13.89 3.36 -11.21
C ARG A 67 -14.58 4.48 -10.44
N GLU A 68 -15.89 4.37 -10.23
CA GLU A 68 -16.63 5.32 -9.39
C GLU A 68 -16.13 5.28 -7.94
N LEU A 69 -15.94 4.09 -7.36
CA LEU A 69 -15.35 3.93 -6.03
C LEU A 69 -13.99 4.65 -5.95
N SER A 70 -13.09 4.42 -6.89
CA SER A 70 -11.77 5.06 -6.91
C SER A 70 -11.86 6.58 -6.97
N SER A 71 -12.79 7.13 -7.77
CA SER A 71 -13.03 8.57 -7.84
C SER A 71 -13.50 9.13 -6.49
N GLN A 72 -14.45 8.45 -5.84
CA GLN A 72 -15.01 8.85 -4.55
C GLN A 72 -13.99 8.74 -3.41
N ILE A 73 -13.09 7.75 -3.47
CA ILE A 73 -11.98 7.61 -2.51
C ILE A 73 -10.97 8.74 -2.67
N MET A 74 -10.61 9.11 -3.90
CA MET A 74 -9.73 10.26 -4.12
C MET A 74 -10.34 11.57 -3.59
N GLU A 75 -11.65 11.77 -3.77
CA GLU A 75 -12.36 12.91 -3.19
C GLU A 75 -12.36 12.89 -1.66
N LEU A 76 -12.62 11.73 -1.05
CA LEU A 76 -12.56 11.54 0.41
C LEU A 76 -11.16 11.84 0.98
N MET A 77 -10.12 11.49 0.24
CA MET A 77 -8.72 11.78 0.59
C MET A 77 -8.31 13.23 0.29
N HIS A 78 -9.21 14.05 -0.25
CA HIS A 78 -8.97 15.43 -0.66
C HIS A 78 -7.83 15.56 -1.68
N ILE A 79 -7.72 14.60 -2.59
CA ILE A 79 -6.75 14.64 -3.70
C ILE A 79 -7.29 15.59 -4.77
N ASP A 80 -6.49 16.61 -5.11
CA ASP A 80 -6.83 17.59 -6.14
C ASP A 80 -6.83 16.95 -7.54
N ARG A 81 -8.02 16.76 -8.11
CA ARG A 81 -8.23 16.12 -9.41
C ARG A 81 -7.76 16.96 -10.60
N GLU A 82 -7.50 18.26 -10.42
CA GLU A 82 -6.88 19.09 -11.45
C GLU A 82 -5.37 18.85 -11.55
N ARG A 83 -4.77 18.29 -10.49
CA ARG A 83 -3.32 18.05 -10.38
C ARG A 83 -2.95 16.59 -10.21
N CYS A 84 -3.94 15.72 -9.97
CA CYS A 84 -3.75 14.29 -9.84
C CYS A 84 -4.73 13.50 -10.70
N ILE A 85 -4.18 12.72 -11.62
CA ILE A 85 -4.95 11.88 -12.55
C ILE A 85 -4.81 10.42 -12.14
N LEU A 86 -5.95 9.70 -12.11
CA LEU A 86 -6.00 8.26 -11.97
C LEU A 86 -6.02 7.58 -13.34
N GLY A 87 -5.07 6.68 -13.59
CA GLY A 87 -5.01 5.80 -14.75
C GLY A 87 -5.10 4.32 -14.40
N GLU A 88 -4.98 3.46 -15.42
CA GLU A 88 -4.94 2.00 -15.28
C GLU A 88 -3.57 1.46 -15.69
N SER A 89 -3.01 0.53 -14.91
CA SER A 89 -1.77 -0.17 -15.22
C SER A 89 -1.80 -1.60 -14.67
N GLU A 90 -0.86 -2.45 -15.12
CA GLU A 90 -0.73 -3.81 -14.59
C GLU A 90 -0.23 -3.82 -13.14
N HIS A 91 0.71 -2.92 -12.82
CA HIS A 91 1.21 -2.69 -11.48
C HIS A 91 0.90 -1.25 -11.10
N PRO A 92 0.08 -1.00 -10.05
CA PRO A 92 -0.15 0.33 -9.51
C PRO A 92 1.15 1.06 -9.19
N PHE A 93 1.19 2.36 -9.48
CA PHE A 93 2.30 3.23 -9.12
C PHE A 93 1.85 4.69 -9.02
N THR A 94 2.69 5.50 -8.38
CA THR A 94 2.62 6.96 -8.38
C THR A 94 3.82 7.52 -9.13
N SER A 95 3.59 8.59 -9.91
CA SER A 95 4.63 9.34 -10.59
C SER A 95 4.29 10.82 -10.65
N GLY A 96 5.16 11.65 -10.09
CA GLY A 96 5.11 13.11 -10.20
C GLY A 96 6.03 13.63 -11.31
N PHE A 97 5.48 14.49 -12.18
CA PHE A 97 6.30 15.34 -13.07
C PHE A 97 6.62 16.68 -12.41
N SER A 98 5.72 17.13 -11.55
CA SER A 98 5.82 18.30 -10.67
C SER A 98 4.77 18.13 -9.57
N LYS A 99 4.81 18.96 -8.53
CA LYS A 99 3.72 18.98 -7.53
C LYS A 99 2.35 19.42 -8.09
N TRP A 100 2.27 19.79 -9.38
CA TRP A 100 1.06 20.21 -10.08
C TRP A 100 0.58 19.18 -11.12
N ASP A 101 1.35 18.11 -11.38
CA ASP A 101 0.98 16.98 -12.24
C ASP A 101 1.56 15.69 -11.62
N VAL A 102 0.76 15.10 -10.75
CA VAL A 102 1.00 13.79 -10.14
C VAL A 102 0.05 12.80 -10.79
N ARG A 103 0.50 11.57 -11.01
CA ARG A 103 -0.33 10.53 -11.63
C ARG A 103 -0.25 9.28 -10.80
N ILE A 104 -1.41 8.73 -10.51
CA ILE A 104 -1.54 7.46 -9.82
C ILE A 104 -2.21 6.47 -10.75
N THR A 105 -1.92 5.20 -10.58
CA THR A 105 -2.60 4.13 -11.32
C THR A 105 -3.15 3.08 -10.38
N THR A 106 -4.16 2.36 -10.84
CA THR A 106 -4.71 1.19 -10.16
C THR A 106 -4.92 0.06 -11.17
N HIS A 107 -5.16 -1.15 -10.67
CA HIS A 107 -5.58 -2.28 -11.47
C HIS A 107 -6.96 -2.76 -11.01
N PHE A 108 -7.89 -2.94 -11.95
CA PHE A 108 -9.24 -3.37 -11.64
C PHE A 108 -9.40 -4.88 -11.84
N HIS A 109 -9.76 -5.58 -10.78
CA HIS A 109 -10.07 -7.01 -10.81
C HIS A 109 -11.57 -7.22 -10.61
N GLU A 110 -12.23 -7.92 -11.53
CA GLU A 110 -13.67 -8.22 -11.38
C GLU A 110 -13.97 -9.14 -10.20
N ASP A 111 -12.98 -9.84 -9.68
CA ASP A 111 -13.05 -10.77 -8.56
C ASP A 111 -12.42 -10.22 -7.27
N ASP A 112 -11.81 -9.02 -7.30
CA ASP A 112 -11.20 -8.39 -6.12
C ASP A 112 -11.32 -6.86 -6.14
N MET A 113 -12.44 -6.35 -5.62
CA MET A 113 -12.62 -4.90 -5.43
C MET A 113 -11.68 -4.31 -4.36
N ALA A 114 -11.27 -5.11 -3.36
CA ALA A 114 -10.44 -4.62 -2.27
C ALA A 114 -9.04 -4.25 -2.78
N SER A 115 -8.50 -5.01 -3.73
CA SER A 115 -7.23 -4.68 -4.39
C SER A 115 -7.27 -3.28 -5.01
N ASN A 116 -8.32 -2.93 -5.77
CA ASN A 116 -8.48 -1.57 -6.30
C ASN A 116 -8.64 -0.51 -5.19
N LEU A 117 -9.52 -0.75 -4.21
CA LEU A 117 -9.76 0.19 -3.10
C LEU A 117 -8.45 0.54 -2.39
N TYR A 118 -7.68 -0.46 -2.00
CA TYR A 118 -6.44 -0.25 -1.24
C TYR A 118 -5.30 0.25 -2.12
N SER A 119 -5.24 -0.13 -3.40
CA SER A 119 -4.29 0.47 -4.36
C SER A 119 -4.51 1.98 -4.47
N VAL A 120 -5.75 2.45 -4.62
CA VAL A 120 -6.03 3.89 -4.70
C VAL A 120 -5.71 4.61 -3.39
N VAL A 121 -5.96 4.00 -2.23
CA VAL A 121 -5.58 4.60 -0.94
C VAL A 121 -4.06 4.64 -0.78
N HIS A 122 -3.34 3.60 -1.20
CA HIS A 122 -1.88 3.52 -1.16
C HIS A 122 -1.23 4.58 -2.04
N GLU A 123 -1.55 4.57 -3.34
CA GLU A 123 -1.02 5.56 -4.29
C GLU A 123 -1.52 6.97 -3.97
N GLY A 124 -2.73 7.10 -3.41
CA GLY A 124 -3.24 8.36 -2.90
C GLY A 124 -2.38 8.94 -1.77
N GLY A 125 -1.80 8.10 -0.91
CA GLY A 125 -0.87 8.54 0.14
C GLY A 125 0.45 9.07 -0.43
N HIS A 126 1.00 8.42 -1.46
CA HIS A 126 2.13 8.95 -2.21
C HIS A 126 1.78 10.27 -2.89
N SER A 127 0.64 10.32 -3.57
CA SER A 127 0.20 11.53 -4.27
C SER A 127 0.03 12.72 -3.33
N LEU A 128 -0.56 12.51 -2.14
CA LEU A 128 -0.69 13.56 -1.13
C LEU A 128 0.68 14.05 -0.66
N TYR A 129 1.69 13.19 -0.58
CA TYR A 129 3.05 13.63 -0.23
C TYR A 129 3.63 14.56 -1.31
N GLU A 130 3.57 14.14 -2.58
CA GLU A 130 4.10 14.92 -3.71
C GLU A 130 3.36 16.24 -3.93
N LEU A 131 2.02 16.23 -3.91
CA LEU A 131 1.18 17.43 -4.11
C LEU A 131 1.42 18.51 -3.04
N HIS A 132 1.84 18.11 -1.84
CA HIS A 132 2.07 19.01 -0.71
C HIS A 132 3.53 19.43 -0.52
N LEU A 133 4.41 19.13 -1.48
CA LEU A 133 5.76 19.71 -1.50
C LEU A 133 5.67 21.25 -1.45
N ALA A 134 6.61 21.86 -0.72
CA ALA A 134 6.61 23.31 -0.54
C ALA A 134 6.90 24.02 -1.88
N ASP A 135 6.11 25.04 -2.23
CA ASP A 135 6.22 25.77 -3.51
C ASP A 135 7.64 26.27 -3.81
N ARG A 136 8.38 26.65 -2.77
CA ARG A 136 9.76 27.15 -2.89
C ARG A 136 10.77 26.09 -3.35
N LEU A 137 10.42 24.81 -3.26
CA LEU A 137 11.27 23.70 -3.68
C LEU A 137 11.04 23.33 -5.14
N GLU A 138 9.89 23.70 -5.72
CA GLU A 138 9.52 23.35 -7.09
C GLU A 138 10.58 23.77 -8.11
N GLY A 139 10.93 22.86 -9.03
CA GLY A 139 11.97 23.07 -10.03
C GLY A 139 13.41 23.02 -9.50
N THR A 140 13.62 22.65 -8.23
CA THR A 140 14.95 22.42 -7.65
C THR A 140 15.23 20.93 -7.47
N CYS A 141 16.48 20.57 -7.15
CA CYS A 141 16.84 19.18 -6.79
C CYS A 141 16.25 18.70 -5.45
N LEU A 142 15.48 19.53 -4.76
CA LEU A 142 14.79 19.20 -3.51
C LEU A 142 13.27 19.02 -3.72
N ALA A 143 12.79 19.10 -4.96
CA ALA A 143 11.38 18.93 -5.32
C ALA A 143 10.97 17.44 -5.41
N ASP A 144 11.30 16.66 -4.38
CA ASP A 144 11.05 15.22 -4.36
C ASP A 144 10.84 14.72 -2.92
N GLY A 145 10.42 13.47 -2.77
CA GLY A 145 10.38 12.77 -1.50
C GLY A 145 11.77 12.70 -0.85
N ALA A 146 11.81 12.76 0.48
CA ALA A 146 13.08 12.78 1.22
C ALA A 146 13.88 11.48 1.07
N SER A 147 13.19 10.34 0.99
CA SER A 147 13.75 9.03 0.66
C SER A 147 12.61 8.09 0.23
N MET A 148 12.94 6.91 -0.31
CA MET A 148 11.92 5.91 -0.62
C MET A 148 11.17 5.44 0.63
N SER A 149 11.84 5.32 1.77
CA SER A 149 11.19 4.89 3.01
C SER A 149 10.24 5.95 3.54
N ILE A 150 10.59 7.24 3.42
CA ILE A 150 9.66 8.32 3.76
C ILE A 150 8.49 8.33 2.79
N HIS A 151 8.71 8.09 1.49
CA HIS A 151 7.63 7.99 0.51
C HIS A 151 6.66 6.85 0.86
N GLU A 152 7.18 5.64 1.10
CA GLU A 152 6.42 4.45 1.49
C GLU A 152 5.75 4.62 2.87
N SER A 153 6.33 5.42 3.77
CA SER A 153 5.69 5.72 5.06
C SER A 153 4.35 6.43 4.86
N GLN A 154 4.24 7.29 3.84
CA GLN A 154 2.99 8.01 3.56
C GLN A 154 1.95 7.08 2.95
N SER A 155 2.31 6.29 1.93
CA SER A 155 1.37 5.33 1.34
C SER A 155 0.89 4.31 2.37
N ARG A 156 1.76 3.77 3.22
CA ARG A 156 1.38 2.83 4.29
C ARG A 156 0.59 3.47 5.43
N LEU A 157 0.86 4.73 5.76
CA LEU A 157 0.02 5.47 6.71
C LEU A 157 -1.43 5.53 6.22
N PHE A 158 -1.63 5.89 4.95
CA PHE A 158 -2.97 5.96 4.37
C PHE A 158 -3.59 4.58 4.15
N GLU A 159 -2.88 3.63 3.56
CA GLU A 159 -3.42 2.30 3.26
C GLU A 159 -3.77 1.52 4.53
N ASN A 160 -2.81 1.40 5.45
CA ASN A 160 -2.91 0.46 6.56
C ASN A 160 -3.50 1.13 7.80
N TYR A 161 -2.82 2.15 8.33
CA TYR A 161 -3.24 2.78 9.58
C TYR A 161 -4.58 3.51 9.47
N ILE A 162 -4.87 4.11 8.32
CA ILE A 162 -6.14 4.76 8.04
C ILE A 162 -7.08 3.79 7.31
N GLY A 163 -6.74 3.34 6.12
CA GLY A 163 -7.62 2.63 5.19
C GLY A 163 -8.10 1.28 5.68
N ARG A 164 -7.29 0.55 6.45
CA ARG A 164 -7.69 -0.74 7.04
C ARG A 164 -8.32 -0.59 8.43
N SER A 165 -8.42 0.63 8.96
CA SER A 165 -9.02 0.89 10.27
C SER A 165 -10.55 0.76 10.25
N LEU A 166 -11.13 0.34 11.38
CA LEU A 166 -12.59 0.27 11.53
C LEU A 166 -13.28 1.63 11.35
N PRO A 167 -12.76 2.77 11.87
CA PRO A 167 -13.34 4.08 11.61
C PRO A 167 -13.41 4.43 10.13
N PHE A 168 -12.35 4.18 9.36
CA PHE A 168 -12.35 4.43 7.93
C PHE A 168 -13.35 3.52 7.20
N VAL A 169 -13.34 2.22 7.50
CA VAL A 169 -14.32 1.28 6.92
C VAL A 169 -15.75 1.73 7.19
N LYS A 170 -16.05 2.20 8.40
CA LYS A 170 -17.37 2.76 8.75
C LYS A 170 -17.70 4.03 7.98
N CYS A 171 -16.70 4.88 7.73
CA CYS A 171 -16.85 6.11 6.94
C CYS A 171 -17.25 5.79 5.49
N ILE A 172 -16.58 4.82 4.85
CA ILE A 172 -16.84 4.46 3.45
C ILE A 172 -17.97 3.44 3.27
N TRP A 173 -18.48 2.84 4.36
CA TRP A 173 -19.50 1.80 4.27
C TRP A 173 -20.79 2.22 3.53
N PRO A 174 -21.33 3.44 3.73
CA PRO A 174 -22.49 3.91 2.96
C PRO A 174 -22.20 3.98 1.45
N LEU A 175 -20.99 4.42 1.07
CA LEU A 175 -20.55 4.44 -0.32
C LEU A 175 -20.46 3.01 -0.91
N LEU A 176 -19.77 2.11 -0.20
CA LEU A 176 -19.61 0.72 -0.64
C LEU A 176 -20.96 0.02 -0.86
N THR A 177 -21.89 0.18 0.08
CA THR A 177 -23.22 -0.44 -0.01
C THR A 177 -24.14 0.21 -1.03
N ALA A 178 -23.94 1.48 -1.36
CA ALA A 178 -24.64 2.14 -2.45
C ALA A 178 -24.16 1.66 -3.83
N LEU A 179 -22.85 1.46 -3.99
CA LEU A 179 -22.26 0.96 -5.23
C LEU A 179 -22.49 -0.55 -5.42
N PHE A 180 -22.39 -1.35 -4.36
CA PHE A 180 -22.42 -2.82 -4.44
C PHE A 180 -23.52 -3.45 -3.56
N PRO A 181 -24.80 -3.07 -3.74
CA PRO A 181 -25.88 -3.50 -2.84
C PRO A 181 -26.14 -5.01 -2.87
N GLU A 182 -25.97 -5.65 -4.03
CA GLU A 182 -26.18 -7.10 -4.16
C GLU A 182 -25.02 -7.90 -3.55
N GLN A 183 -23.77 -7.50 -3.82
CA GLN A 183 -22.56 -8.16 -3.32
C GLN A 183 -22.45 -8.03 -1.79
N LEU A 184 -22.85 -6.89 -1.23
CA LEU A 184 -22.75 -6.59 0.20
C LEU A 184 -24.04 -6.87 0.99
N LYS A 185 -25.01 -7.54 0.36
CA LYS A 185 -26.30 -7.85 1.00
C LYS A 185 -26.11 -8.70 2.26
N GLY A 186 -26.53 -8.16 3.40
CA GLY A 186 -26.41 -8.85 4.69
C GLY A 186 -24.97 -8.93 5.22
N VAL A 187 -24.06 -8.14 4.67
CA VAL A 187 -22.72 -7.91 5.21
C VAL A 187 -22.76 -6.64 6.07
N THR A 188 -21.99 -6.59 7.16
CA THR A 188 -21.82 -5.37 7.97
C THR A 188 -20.43 -4.76 7.78
N ALA A 189 -20.28 -3.47 8.11
CA ALA A 189 -18.99 -2.79 8.10
C ALA A 189 -17.95 -3.52 8.97
N GLU A 190 -18.34 -4.03 10.14
CA GLU A 190 -17.46 -4.81 11.02
C GLU A 190 -17.04 -6.14 10.41
N GLN A 191 -17.91 -6.78 9.61
CA GLN A 191 -17.55 -8.01 8.89
C GLN A 191 -16.55 -7.68 7.79
N PHE A 192 -16.83 -6.67 6.96
CA PHE A 192 -15.91 -6.21 5.93
C PHE A 192 -14.54 -5.83 6.50
N TYR A 193 -14.52 -5.02 7.57
CA TYR A 193 -13.30 -4.65 8.31
C TYR A 193 -12.48 -5.87 8.71
N LYS A 194 -13.12 -6.91 9.29
CA LYS A 194 -12.39 -8.12 9.67
C LYS A 194 -11.83 -8.84 8.45
N THR A 195 -12.56 -8.87 7.35
CA THR A 195 -12.16 -9.57 6.12
C THR A 195 -10.97 -8.89 5.43
N VAL A 196 -10.97 -7.56 5.29
CA VAL A 196 -9.84 -6.81 4.68
C VAL A 196 -8.58 -6.77 5.56
N ASN A 197 -8.70 -7.24 6.82
CA ASN A 197 -7.61 -7.43 7.77
C ASN A 197 -7.28 -8.92 8.02
N THR A 198 -7.65 -9.81 7.09
CA THR A 198 -7.33 -11.23 7.21
C THR A 198 -5.81 -11.41 7.10
N CYS A 199 -5.20 -12.02 8.11
CA CYS A 199 -3.79 -12.42 8.05
C CYS A 199 -3.66 -13.86 7.55
N GLN A 200 -3.01 -14.05 6.41
CA GLN A 200 -2.73 -15.37 5.84
C GLN A 200 -1.47 -15.35 4.96
N PRO A 201 -0.57 -16.34 5.07
CA PRO A 201 0.55 -16.46 4.15
C PRO A 201 0.05 -16.57 2.70
N SER A 202 0.60 -15.75 1.81
CA SER A 202 0.27 -15.73 0.38
C SER A 202 1.54 -15.60 -0.46
N LEU A 203 1.39 -15.59 -1.79
CA LEU A 203 2.55 -15.54 -2.71
C LEU A 203 2.84 -14.13 -3.24
N ILE A 204 1.83 -13.28 -3.34
CA ILE A 204 1.92 -11.98 -3.98
C ILE A 204 2.13 -10.91 -2.90
N ARG A 205 3.31 -10.27 -2.93
CA ARG A 205 3.71 -9.27 -1.92
C ARG A 205 2.77 -8.06 -1.90
N THR A 206 2.36 -7.55 -3.06
CA THR A 206 1.53 -6.34 -3.12
C THR A 206 0.15 -6.56 -2.52
N GLU A 207 -0.36 -7.80 -2.59
CA GLU A 207 -1.67 -8.18 -2.04
C GLU A 207 -1.58 -8.87 -0.66
N SER A 208 -0.37 -8.98 -0.08
CA SER A 208 -0.21 -9.65 1.22
C SER A 208 -0.73 -8.78 2.37
N ASP A 209 -1.18 -9.42 3.44
CA ASP A 209 -1.69 -8.71 4.62
C ASP A 209 -0.59 -7.99 5.42
N GLU A 210 -1.01 -7.09 6.30
CA GLU A 210 -0.12 -6.24 7.11
C GLU A 210 0.89 -7.04 7.95
N VAL A 211 0.53 -8.24 8.40
CA VAL A 211 1.39 -9.05 9.28
C VAL A 211 2.43 -9.81 8.45
N THR A 212 2.06 -10.33 7.29
CA THR A 212 2.95 -11.13 6.45
C THR A 212 3.79 -10.32 5.46
N TYR A 213 3.39 -9.08 5.14
CA TYR A 213 4.05 -8.21 4.16
C TYR A 213 5.57 -8.08 4.38
N CYS A 214 5.99 -7.82 5.61
CA CYS A 214 7.42 -7.61 5.91
C CYS A 214 8.27 -8.87 5.68
N LEU A 215 7.67 -10.08 5.74
CA LEU A 215 8.36 -11.33 5.42
C LEU A 215 8.65 -11.42 3.91
N HIS A 216 7.77 -10.90 3.05
CA HIS A 216 8.03 -10.83 1.61
C HIS A 216 9.18 -9.88 1.26
N ILE A 217 9.36 -8.81 2.04
CA ILE A 217 10.51 -7.88 1.92
C ILE A 217 11.78 -8.58 2.37
N MET A 218 11.75 -9.24 3.54
CA MET A 218 12.89 -10.01 4.07
C MET A 218 13.40 -11.04 3.07
N VAL A 219 12.51 -11.81 2.42
CA VAL A 219 12.90 -12.81 1.42
C VAL A 219 13.62 -12.16 0.22
N ARG A 220 13.16 -11.00 -0.26
CA ARG A 220 13.82 -10.28 -1.37
C ARG A 220 15.18 -9.74 -0.95
N TYR A 221 15.23 -9.14 0.25
CA TYR A 221 16.48 -8.67 0.83
C TYR A 221 17.53 -9.79 0.91
N GLU A 222 17.16 -10.99 1.39
CA GLU A 222 18.08 -12.14 1.47
C GLU A 222 18.46 -12.74 0.12
N ILE A 223 17.65 -12.54 -0.93
CA ILE A 223 17.96 -12.97 -2.31
C ILE A 223 18.93 -11.98 -2.98
N GLU A 224 18.76 -10.69 -2.72
CA GLU A 224 19.58 -9.61 -3.28
C GLU A 224 20.95 -9.49 -2.61
N LYS A 225 21.03 -9.86 -1.31
CA LYS A 225 22.25 -9.90 -0.50
C LYS A 225 23.27 -10.92 -1.02
#